data_AF-A0A950JM85-F1
#
_entry.id   AF-A0A950JM85-F1
#
_cell.length_a   1.000
_cell.length_b   1.000
_cell.length_c   1.000
_cell.angle_alpha   90.00
_cell.angle_beta   90.00
_cell.angle_gamma   90.00
#
_symmetry.space_group_name_H-M   'P 1'
#
loop_
_entity.id
_entity.type
_entity.pdbx_description
1 polymer ?
#
loop_
_entity_poly.entity_id
_entity_poly.type
_entity_poly.pdbx_seq_one_letter_code
_entity_poly.pdbx_strand_id
1 'polypeptide(L)'
;AAIGELTQLINEQLWLGHFDQWSQQDVVMFRHALCLAGGAGANDAQCTAVVNAALEACETYYQAFQFVLWAGRAPREAMAFATFETRGAA
;
A
#
# COMPACT_ATOMS: atom_id res chain seq x y z
N ALA A 1 -15.62 -7.07 0.26
CA ALA A 1 -15.32 -7.80 -0.99
C ALA A 1 -14.44 -6.96 -1.91
N ALA A 2 -14.93 -5.84 -2.46
CA ALA A 2 -14.16 -5.02 -3.41
C ALA A 2 -12.84 -4.45 -2.85
N ILE A 3 -12.80 -4.03 -1.59
CA ILE A 3 -11.56 -3.56 -0.94
C ILE A 3 -10.53 -4.67 -0.81
N GLY A 4 -10.96 -5.89 -0.44
CA GLY A 4 -10.06 -7.04 -0.36
C GLY A 4 -9.44 -7.40 -1.72
N GLU A 5 -10.23 -7.34 -2.81
CA GLU A 5 -9.72 -7.55 -4.17
C GLU A 5 -8.75 -6.43 -4.58
N LEU A 6 -9.06 -5.17 -4.30
CA LEU A 6 -8.15 -4.05 -4.55
C LEU A 6 -6.82 -4.24 -3.78
N THR A 7 -6.90 -4.58 -2.49
CA THR A 7 -5.73 -4.85 -1.65
C THR A 7 -4.87 -5.96 -2.24
N GLN A 8 -5.46 -7.04 -2.75
CA GLN A 8 -4.72 -8.11 -3.42
C GLN A 8 -3.99 -7.60 -4.67
N LEU A 9 -4.68 -6.86 -5.54
CA LEU A 9 -4.09 -6.30 -6.76
C LEU A 9 -2.94 -5.31 -6.48
N ILE A 10 -3.07 -4.50 -5.42
CA ILE A 10 -2.01 -3.59 -4.99
C ILE A 10 -0.82 -4.39 -4.45
N ASN A 11 -1.08 -5.37 -3.59
CA ASN A 11 -0.03 -6.16 -2.96
C ASN A 11 0.83 -6.94 -3.98
N GLU A 12 0.26 -7.34 -5.12
CA GLU A 12 1.02 -7.93 -6.24
C GLU A 12 2.07 -6.97 -6.83
N GLN A 13 1.92 -5.66 -6.65
CA GLN A 13 2.84 -4.62 -7.15
C GLN A 13 3.80 -4.09 -6.08
N LEU A 14 3.61 -4.45 -4.81
CA LEU A 14 4.46 -3.99 -3.72
C LEU A 14 5.68 -4.90 -3.55
N TRP A 15 6.86 -4.29 -3.66
CA TRP A 15 8.13 -4.97 -3.43
C TRP A 15 8.51 -5.11 -1.95
N LEU A 16 8.00 -4.22 -1.09
CA LEU A 16 8.25 -4.22 0.36
C LEU A 16 6.94 -4.01 1.12
N GLY A 17 6.66 -4.88 2.09
CA GLY A 17 5.43 -4.82 2.89
C GLY A 17 4.18 -5.22 2.11
N HIS A 18 3.01 -4.94 2.69
CA HIS A 18 1.71 -5.16 2.07
C HIS A 18 0.63 -4.31 2.76
N PHE A 19 -0.47 -4.06 2.06
CA PHE A 19 -1.70 -3.59 2.69
C PHE A 19 -2.47 -4.75 3.32
N ASP A 20 -3.01 -4.47 4.49
CA ASP A 20 -3.81 -5.37 5.31
C ASP A 20 -5.10 -4.65 5.74
N GLN A 21 -6.18 -5.40 5.96
CA GLN A 21 -7.47 -4.85 6.38
C GLN A 21 -7.74 -5.22 7.84
N TRP A 22 -7.77 -4.23 8.72
CA TRP A 22 -8.14 -4.44 10.12
C TRP A 22 -9.66 -4.49 10.28
N SER A 23 -10.20 -5.70 10.38
CA SER A 23 -11.65 -5.97 10.38
C SER A 23 -12.44 -5.34 11.53
N GLN A 24 -11.83 -5.11 12.69
CA GLN A 24 -12.51 -4.46 13.83
C GLN A 24 -12.64 -2.93 13.71
N GLN A 25 -11.84 -2.28 12.87
CA GLN A 25 -11.80 -0.80 12.79
C GLN A 25 -12.13 -0.27 11.40
N ASP A 26 -12.40 -1.15 10.44
CA ASP A 26 -12.63 -0.79 9.03
C ASP A 26 -11.51 0.10 8.44
N VAL A 27 -10.27 -0.17 8.86
CA VAL A 27 -9.08 0.55 8.38
C VAL A 27 -8.26 -0.37 7.48
N VAL A 28 -7.74 0.20 6.40
CA VAL A 28 -6.66 -0.39 5.60
C VAL A 28 -5.33 0.17 6.08
N MET A 29 -4.37 -0.70 6.35
CA MET A 29 -3.06 -0.31 6.88
C MET A 29 -1.93 -0.92 6.06
N PHE A 30 -0.84 -0.18 5.89
CA PHE A 30 0.40 -0.76 5.40
C PHE A 30 1.11 -1.49 6.55
N ARG A 31 1.49 -2.74 6.32
CA ARG A 31 2.15 -3.61 7.29
C ARG A 31 3.47 -4.11 6.72
N HIS A 32 4.52 -4.00 7.52
CA HIS A 32 5.84 -4.55 7.23
C HIS A 32 6.44 -5.17 8.50
N ALA A 33 7.28 -6.19 8.34
CA ALA A 33 7.97 -6.85 9.44
C ALA A 33 9.46 -7.01 9.13
N LEU A 34 10.31 -6.68 10.10
CA LEU A 34 11.74 -6.98 10.09
C LEU A 34 12.01 -8.21 10.94
N CYS A 35 12.55 -9.26 10.32
CA CYS A 35 12.97 -10.46 11.06
C CYS A 35 14.34 -10.22 11.69
N LEU A 36 14.34 -9.74 12.93
CA LEU A 36 15.56 -9.44 13.71
C LEU A 36 16.06 -10.66 14.49
N ALA A 37 16.16 -11.81 13.82
CA ALA A 37 16.62 -13.05 14.44
C ALA A 37 18.14 -13.05 14.69
N GLY A 38 18.61 -13.91 15.60
CA GLY A 38 20.04 -14.13 15.82
C GLY A 38 20.79 -12.97 16.48
N GLY A 39 20.09 -12.10 17.22
CA GLY A 39 20.70 -10.92 17.85
C GLY A 39 20.86 -9.73 16.92
N ALA A 40 20.28 -9.79 15.71
CA ALA A 40 20.22 -8.64 14.82
C ALA A 40 19.40 -7.49 15.45
N GLY A 41 19.82 -6.26 15.23
CA GLY A 41 19.05 -5.06 15.50
C GLY A 41 18.70 -4.37 14.18
N ALA A 42 17.56 -3.68 14.14
CA ALA A 42 17.27 -2.79 13.02
C ALA A 42 18.21 -1.59 13.09
N ASN A 43 18.85 -1.27 11.97
CA ASN A 43 19.61 -0.03 11.84
C ASN A 43 18.74 1.10 11.27
N ASP A 44 19.21 2.34 11.41
CA ASP A 44 18.47 3.52 10.97
C ASP A 44 18.08 3.46 9.49
N ALA A 45 18.99 2.98 8.62
CA ALA A 45 18.72 2.87 7.20
C ALA A 45 17.59 1.87 6.89
N GLN A 46 17.52 0.74 7.60
CA GLN A 46 16.42 -0.22 7.49
C GLN A 46 15.09 0.40 7.93
N CYS A 47 15.08 1.10 9.08
CA CYS A 47 13.89 1.79 9.57
C CYS A 47 13.41 2.86 8.58
N THR A 48 14.32 3.69 8.08
CA THR A 48 14.01 4.72 7.07
C THR A 48 13.48 4.11 5.77
N ALA A 49 14.08 3.03 5.28
CA ALA A 49 13.61 2.37 4.07
C ALA A 49 12.18 1.84 4.21
N VAL A 50 11.86 1.23 5.37
CA VAL A 50 10.51 0.74 5.65
C VAL A 50 9.49 1.88 5.72
N VAL A 51 9.82 2.98 6.41
CA VAL A 51 8.93 4.15 6.51
C VAL A 51 8.71 4.79 5.13
N ASN A 52 9.76 4.96 4.34
CA ASN A 52 9.64 5.54 3.00
C ASN A 52 8.78 4.66 2.09
N ALA A 53 8.97 3.34 2.09
CA ALA A 53 8.14 2.43 1.31
C ALA A 53 6.67 2.46 1.75
N ALA A 54 6.41 2.56 3.07
CA ALA A 54 5.06 2.69 3.60
C ALA A 54 4.38 3.98 3.13
N LEU A 55 5.11 5.12 3.18
CA LEU A 55 4.61 6.41 2.73
C LEU A 55 4.34 6.41 1.23
N GLU A 56 5.30 5.96 0.43
CA GLU A 56 5.18 5.86 -1.03
C GLU A 56 3.97 5.00 -1.42
N ALA A 57 3.84 3.80 -0.85
CA ALA A 57 2.69 2.94 -1.10
C ALA A 57 1.37 3.61 -0.70
N CYS A 58 1.31 4.25 0.47
CA CYS A 58 0.10 4.97 0.89
C CYS A 58 -0.24 6.08 -0.09
N GLU A 59 0.71 6.92 -0.48
CA GLU A 59 0.49 8.04 -1.40
C GLU A 59 0.07 7.58 -2.79
N THR A 60 0.75 6.59 -3.36
CA THR A 60 0.44 6.04 -4.68
C THR A 60 -0.96 5.45 -4.74
N TYR A 61 -1.37 4.68 -3.72
CA TYR A 61 -2.60 3.90 -3.78
C TYR A 61 -3.80 4.52 -3.05
N TYR A 62 -3.61 5.63 -2.33
CA TYR A 62 -4.70 6.30 -1.60
C TYR A 62 -5.91 6.61 -2.50
N GLN A 63 -5.66 7.12 -3.72
CA GLN A 63 -6.73 7.44 -4.67
C GLN A 63 -7.49 6.20 -5.15
N ALA A 64 -6.80 5.07 -5.36
CA ALA A 64 -7.47 3.82 -5.73
C ALA A 64 -8.43 3.35 -4.63
N PHE A 65 -8.02 3.43 -3.36
CA PHE A 65 -8.90 3.14 -2.24
C PHE A 65 -10.12 4.07 -2.19
N GLN A 66 -9.92 5.39 -2.40
CA GLN A 66 -11.03 6.35 -2.44
C GLN A 66 -12.03 6.05 -3.57
N PHE A 67 -11.57 5.66 -4.75
CA PHE A 67 -12.46 5.32 -5.86
C PHE A 67 -13.31 4.07 -5.60
N VAL A 68 -12.74 3.05 -4.96
CA VAL A 68 -13.52 1.86 -4.59
C VAL A 68 -14.49 2.17 -3.44
N LEU A 69 -14.05 2.92 -2.41
CA LEU A 69 -14.86 3.23 -1.24
C LEU A 69 -16.00 4.19 -1.53
N TRP A 70 -15.75 5.26 -2.29
CA TRP A 70 -16.70 6.37 -2.43
C TRP A 70 -17.37 6.43 -3.79
N ALA A 71 -16.66 6.05 -4.86
CA ALA A 71 -17.20 6.08 -6.22
C ALA A 71 -17.72 4.71 -6.69
N GLY A 72 -17.62 3.66 -5.87
CA GLY A 72 -18.13 2.32 -6.17
C GLY A 72 -17.48 1.67 -7.39
N ARG A 73 -16.28 2.10 -7.76
CA ARG A 73 -15.60 1.62 -8.96
C ARG A 73 -15.03 0.22 -8.77
N ALA A 74 -14.93 -0.52 -9.86
CA ALA A 74 -14.32 -1.84 -9.83
C ALA A 74 -12.83 -1.74 -9.43
N PRO A 75 -12.29 -2.67 -8.61
CA PRO A 75 -10.90 -2.64 -8.17
C PRO A 75 -9.87 -2.48 -9.29
N ARG A 76 -10.01 -3.24 -10.38
CA ARG A 76 -9.12 -3.16 -11.55
C ARG A 76 -9.16 -1.80 -12.23
N GLU A 77 -10.33 -1.16 -12.28
CA GLU A 77 -10.43 0.18 -12.83
C GLU A 77 -9.76 1.20 -11.93
N ALA A 78 -9.94 1.09 -10.61
CA ALA A 78 -9.33 2.00 -9.63
C ALA A 78 -7.79 1.91 -9.66
N MET A 79 -7.24 0.71 -9.90
CA MET A 79 -5.79 0.51 -10.06
C MET A 79 -5.20 1.37 -11.17
N ALA A 80 -5.91 1.53 -12.30
CA ALA A 80 -5.41 2.35 -13.41
C ALA A 80 -5.16 3.81 -13.03
N PHE A 81 -5.81 4.33 -11.97
CA PHE A 81 -5.65 5.71 -11.50
C PHE A 81 -4.49 5.86 -10.52
N ALA A 82 -4.11 4.80 -9.81
CA ALA A 82 -2.90 4.78 -9.00
C ALA A 82 -1.64 4.61 -9.86
N THR A 83 -1.75 3.86 -10.96
CA THR A 83 -0.64 3.64 -11.91
C THR A 83 -0.57 4.70 -13.02
N PHE A 84 -1.43 5.73 -12.99
CA PHE A 84 -1.28 6.87 -13.89
C PHE A 84 0.02 7.59 -13.48
N GLU A 85 1.12 7.26 -14.18
CA GLU A 85 2.33 8.07 -14.12
C GLU A 85 1.90 9.52 -14.43
N THR A 86 1.85 10.38 -13.42
CA THR A 86 2.04 11.80 -13.67
C THR A 86 3.48 11.95 -14.12
N ARG A 87 3.74 11.71 -15.41
CA ARG A 87 4.96 12.19 -16.05
C ARG A 87 4.92 13.69 -15.90
N GLY A 88 5.62 14.19 -14.88
CA GLY A 88 5.90 15.60 -14.73
C GLY A 88 6.64 16.08 -15.97
N ALA A 89 5.91 16.72 -16.86
CA ALA A 89 6.43 17.64 -17.86
C ALA A 89 5.44 18.81 -17.93
N ALA A 90 5.65 19.76 -17.02
CA ALA A 90 5.20 21.14 -17.16
C ALA A 90 6.40 22.02 -16.84
#